data_AF-A0A522VCV4-F1
#
_entry.id   AF-A0A522VCV4-F1
#
_cell.length_a   1.000
_cell.length_b   1.000
_cell.length_c   1.000
_cell.angle_alpha   90.00
_cell.angle_beta   90.00
_cell.angle_gamma   90.00
#
_symmetry.space_group_name_H-M   'P 1'
#
loop_
_entity.id
_entity.type
_entity.pdbx_description
1 polymer ?
#
loop_
_entity_poly.entity_id
_entity_poly.type
_entity_poly.pdbx_seq_one_letter_code
_entity_poly.pdbx_strand_id
1 'polypeptide(L)'
;MNAPNRRPAFVCDEADDSGFIQPCPFSPGYRIAVAAAWRSLLVYECYRLILAGILLWLFYARLNHQVLGTVDARLFQATTAGYLLLVLLNGVTLLRRCPGYALQAQIQIFIDIVAIGLLAHASGGPQSGLSILLTVAMAAGGLLVGGRCALVFAAIASSAVLGEQFFVQHLNNVFDGRGYTNVGLQGAAYFAIAVLAFVAAKRTEQSDALARQRGADLTNLQQLNGHIVQHLQSGIVVVDDQHHVVTANRAALHLLNLGATPASLDVVSPELLEKYRYWLTHPREDYTTLDRVSGNRIQVRFTRFAAASRDYAMIFLEDDALYNQRVQRSKLASLGRLTASIAHEIRNPLSAVNHA
;
A
#
# COMPACT_ATOMS: atom_id res chain seq x y z
N MET A 1 27.77 -4.90 -10.46
CA MET A 1 28.29 -3.56 -10.13
C MET A 1 27.10 -2.70 -9.72
N ASN A 2 26.84 -2.60 -8.42
CA ASN A 2 25.76 -1.77 -7.88
C ASN A 2 26.25 -0.33 -7.81
N ALA A 3 25.57 0.58 -8.52
CA ALA A 3 25.81 2.01 -8.38
C ALA A 3 25.45 2.44 -6.95
N PRO A 4 26.29 3.26 -6.27
CA PRO A 4 25.94 3.80 -4.98
C PRO A 4 24.82 4.84 -5.18
N ASN A 5 23.71 4.58 -4.49
CA ASN A 5 22.57 5.48 -4.41
C ASN A 5 23.04 6.82 -3.81
N ARG A 6 23.22 7.85 -4.65
CA ARG A 6 23.59 9.21 -4.21
C ARG A 6 22.44 9.77 -3.39
N ARG A 7 22.54 9.66 -2.06
CA ARG A 7 21.70 10.44 -1.14
C ARG A 7 21.93 11.94 -1.47
N PRO A 8 20.89 12.73 -1.75
CA PRO A 8 21.07 14.17 -1.95
C PRO A 8 21.68 14.78 -0.67
N ALA A 9 22.72 15.60 -0.84
CA ALA A 9 23.64 16.05 0.22
C ALA A 9 23.06 17.04 1.25
N PHE A 10 21.74 17.18 1.35
CA PHE A 10 21.07 18.20 2.17
C PHE A 10 19.86 17.69 2.94
N VAL A 11 19.77 16.39 3.24
CA VAL A 11 18.65 15.88 4.03
C VAL A 11 19.11 15.67 5.47
N CYS A 12 18.62 16.51 6.39
CA CYS A 12 18.78 16.33 7.83
C CYS A 12 17.90 15.17 8.36
N ASP A 13 17.73 14.10 7.58
CA ASP A 13 16.66 13.10 7.76
C ASP A 13 16.85 12.28 9.05
N GLU A 14 15.87 12.39 9.95
CA GLU A 14 15.61 11.50 11.11
C GLU A 14 14.87 10.21 10.66
N ALA A 15 15.13 9.72 9.46
CA ALA A 15 14.52 8.48 8.97
C ALA A 15 15.25 7.27 9.58
N ASP A 16 14.50 6.38 10.22
CA ASP A 16 15.01 5.07 10.64
C ASP A 16 15.38 4.23 9.39
N ASP A 17 16.25 3.22 9.54
CA ASP A 17 16.73 2.34 8.45
C ASP A 17 15.58 1.65 7.68
N SER A 18 14.39 1.61 8.29
CA SER A 18 13.13 1.11 7.73
C SER A 18 12.38 2.08 6.82
N GLY A 19 12.82 3.34 6.67
CA GLY A 19 12.17 4.36 5.82
C GLY A 19 10.96 5.06 6.47
N PHE A 20 10.88 5.03 7.80
CA PHE A 20 9.83 5.65 8.59
C PHE A 20 10.39 6.74 9.51
N ILE A 21 9.57 7.74 9.81
CA ILE A 21 9.85 8.82 10.76
C ILE A 21 8.97 8.61 11.98
N GLN A 22 9.53 8.84 13.16
CA GLN A 22 8.80 8.92 14.42
C GLN A 22 8.60 10.40 14.81
N PRO A 23 7.40 10.98 14.62
CA PRO A 23 7.20 12.42 14.84
C PRO A 23 7.18 12.83 16.31
N CYS A 24 6.80 11.90 17.20
CA CYS A 24 6.67 12.14 18.63
C CYS A 24 7.54 11.15 19.41
N PRO A 25 8.56 11.61 20.16
CA PRO A 25 9.45 10.72 20.93
C PRO A 25 8.69 9.96 22.03
N PHE A 26 7.62 10.54 22.57
CA PHE A 26 6.81 9.94 23.63
C PHE A 26 5.77 8.92 23.14
N SER A 27 5.68 8.68 21.82
CA SER A 27 4.73 7.73 21.22
C SER A 27 5.43 6.85 20.16
N PRO A 28 6.23 5.86 20.59
CA PRO A 28 7.03 5.03 19.68
C PRO A 28 6.22 4.15 18.73
N GLY A 29 4.93 3.93 19.05
CA GLY A 29 4.00 3.15 18.24
C GLY A 29 3.33 3.93 17.10
N TYR A 30 3.71 5.18 16.87
CA TYR A 30 3.24 5.98 15.73
C TYR A 30 4.40 6.34 14.82
N ARG A 31 4.33 5.87 13.57
CA ARG A 31 5.35 6.06 12.55
C ARG A 31 4.66 6.47 11.26
N ILE A 32 5.36 7.25 10.44
CA ILE A 32 4.84 7.69 9.15
C ILE A 32 5.94 7.47 8.11
N ALA A 33 5.57 6.94 6.95
CA ALA A 33 6.51 6.83 5.83
C ALA A 33 7.03 8.21 5.44
N VAL A 34 8.35 8.35 5.22
CA VAL A 34 9.03 9.64 4.97
C VAL A 34 8.33 10.47 3.88
N ALA A 35 8.01 9.85 2.74
CA ALA A 35 7.37 10.55 1.62
C ALA A 35 5.96 11.07 1.97
N ALA A 36 5.18 10.30 2.73
CA ALA A 36 3.85 10.69 3.16
C ALA A 36 3.91 11.81 4.21
N ALA A 37 4.86 11.73 5.15
CA ALA A 37 5.07 12.74 6.18
C ALA A 37 5.34 14.12 5.56
N TRP A 38 6.36 14.23 4.70
CA TRP A 38 6.71 15.48 4.03
C TRP A 38 5.59 16.02 3.12
N ARG A 39 4.82 15.14 2.47
CA ARG A 39 3.66 15.55 1.65
C ARG A 39 2.54 16.14 2.52
N SER A 40 2.22 15.51 3.65
CA SER A 40 1.21 16.03 4.58
C SER A 40 1.62 17.37 5.19
N LEU A 41 2.90 17.54 5.51
CA LEU A 41 3.43 18.82 6.01
C LEU A 41 3.36 19.92 4.95
N LEU A 42 3.62 19.60 3.67
CA LEU A 42 3.44 20.54 2.58
C LEU A 42 1.99 20.99 2.42
N VAL A 43 1.04 20.06 2.48
CA VAL A 43 -0.39 20.40 2.42
C VAL A 43 -0.78 21.30 3.60
N TYR A 44 -0.24 21.03 4.78
CA TYR A 44 -0.47 21.85 5.96
C TYR A 44 0.12 23.26 5.80
N GLU A 45 1.33 23.40 5.25
CA GLU A 45 1.90 24.72 5.02
C GLU A 45 1.16 25.53 3.96
N CYS A 46 0.67 24.88 2.90
CA CYS A 46 -0.22 25.54 1.94
C CYS A 46 -1.49 26.07 2.63
N TYR A 47 -2.10 25.28 3.52
CA TYR A 47 -3.23 25.73 4.33
C TYR A 47 -2.88 26.96 5.18
N ARG A 48 -1.73 26.95 5.87
CA ARG A 48 -1.29 28.07 6.73
C ARG A 48 -1.00 29.34 5.93
N LEU A 49 -0.39 29.22 4.75
CA LEU A 49 -0.17 30.34 3.83
C LEU A 49 -1.50 30.96 3.38
N ILE A 50 -2.46 30.12 3.00
CA ILE A 50 -3.81 30.57 2.59
C ILE A 50 -4.52 31.24 3.78
N LEU A 51 -4.49 30.63 4.97
CA LEU A 51 -5.10 31.18 6.17
C LEU A 51 -4.52 32.55 6.52
N ALA A 52 -3.19 32.65 6.61
CA ALA A 52 -2.50 33.91 6.92
C ALA A 52 -2.78 34.99 5.86
N GLY A 53 -2.77 34.60 4.57
CA GLY A 53 -3.10 35.50 3.47
C GLY A 53 -4.55 36.00 3.51
N ILE A 54 -5.51 35.12 3.78
CA ILE A 54 -6.93 35.48 3.92
C ILE A 54 -7.14 36.41 5.13
N LEU A 55 -6.57 36.10 6.28
CA LEU A 55 -6.71 36.93 7.49
C LEU A 55 -6.11 38.33 7.27
N LEU A 56 -4.93 38.41 6.64
CA LEU A 56 -4.30 39.68 6.29
C LEU A 56 -5.14 40.47 5.30
N TRP A 57 -5.62 39.80 4.25
CA TRP A 57 -6.47 40.43 3.23
C TRP A 57 -7.79 40.95 3.83
N LEU A 58 -8.49 40.14 4.63
CA LEU A 58 -9.74 40.53 5.30
C LEU A 58 -9.55 41.74 6.22
N PHE A 59 -8.43 41.81 6.92
CA PHE A 59 -8.11 42.94 7.80
C PHE A 59 -7.92 44.24 7.01
N TYR A 60 -7.10 44.24 5.95
CA TYR A 60 -6.86 45.46 5.15
C TYR A 60 -8.03 45.84 4.25
N ALA A 61 -8.79 44.85 3.74
CA ALA A 61 -10.00 45.10 2.96
C ALA A 61 -11.15 45.67 3.82
N ARG A 62 -11.00 45.70 5.16
CA ARG A 62 -11.99 46.16 6.15
C ARG A 62 -13.35 45.45 6.06
N LEU A 63 -13.40 44.27 5.45
CA LEU A 63 -14.63 43.50 5.24
C LEU A 63 -15.24 42.97 6.55
N ASN A 64 -14.44 42.86 7.63
CA ASN A 64 -14.86 42.36 8.95
C ASN A 64 -14.27 43.18 10.12
N HIS A 65 -14.22 44.51 10.01
CA HIS A 65 -13.71 45.39 11.06
C HIS A 65 -14.44 45.27 12.42
N GLN A 66 -15.65 44.69 12.43
CA GLN A 66 -16.42 44.43 13.66
C GLN A 66 -16.02 43.14 14.39
N VAL A 67 -15.15 42.32 13.79
CA VAL A 67 -14.71 41.04 14.37
C VAL A 67 -13.20 40.96 14.47
N LEU A 68 -12.46 41.49 13.49
CA LEU A 68 -10.99 41.36 13.44
C LEU A 68 -10.30 42.56 14.09
N GLY A 69 -9.49 42.30 15.12
CA GLY A 69 -8.67 43.34 15.76
C GLY A 69 -9.49 44.43 16.45
N THR A 70 -10.66 44.08 16.97
CA THR A 70 -11.62 45.00 17.60
C THR A 70 -11.12 45.60 18.91
N VAL A 71 -10.32 44.84 19.66
CA VAL A 71 -9.73 45.28 20.94
C VAL A 71 -8.38 45.93 20.70
N ASP A 72 -7.51 45.28 19.93
CA ASP A 72 -6.19 45.82 19.58
C ASP A 72 -5.83 45.52 18.11
N ALA A 73 -6.13 46.48 17.24
CA ALA A 73 -5.83 46.40 15.82
C ALA A 73 -4.32 46.33 15.52
N ARG A 74 -3.47 46.93 16.38
CA ARG A 74 -2.00 46.91 16.19
C ARG A 74 -1.46 45.52 16.51
N LEU A 75 -1.92 44.92 17.61
CA LEU A 75 -1.58 43.55 17.96
C LEU A 75 -2.04 42.57 16.88
N PHE A 76 -3.27 42.74 16.36
CA PHE A 76 -3.78 41.90 15.27
C PHE A 76 -2.92 42.01 14.01
N GLN A 77 -2.57 43.23 13.60
CA GLN A 77 -1.73 43.47 12.42
C GLN A 77 -0.32 42.89 12.61
N ALA A 78 0.32 43.15 13.75
CA ALA A 78 1.66 42.65 14.07
C ALA A 78 1.68 41.10 14.13
N THR A 79 0.66 40.50 14.75
CA THR A 79 0.54 39.04 14.86
C THR A 79 0.30 38.41 13.50
N THR A 80 -0.59 38.97 12.67
CA THR A 80 -0.87 38.41 11.33
C THR A 80 0.35 38.53 10.40
N ALA A 81 1.05 39.67 10.42
CA ALA A 81 2.27 39.86 9.64
C ALA A 81 3.41 38.95 10.13
N GLY A 82 3.60 38.84 11.44
CA GLY A 82 4.57 37.93 12.05
C GLY A 82 4.25 36.46 11.77
N TYR A 83 2.98 36.09 11.82
CA TYR A 83 2.51 34.75 11.48
C TYR A 83 2.80 34.41 10.01
N LEU A 84 2.46 35.31 9.07
CA LEU A 84 2.79 35.12 7.65
C LEU A 84 4.30 34.98 7.42
N LEU A 85 5.11 35.81 8.08
CA LEU A 85 6.57 35.71 8.00
C LEU A 85 7.08 34.36 8.51
N LEU A 86 6.58 33.89 9.67
CA LEU A 86 6.95 32.59 10.22
C LEU A 86 6.53 31.44 9.31
N VAL A 87 5.34 31.50 8.69
CA VAL A 87 4.89 30.51 7.71
C VAL A 87 5.80 30.50 6.49
N LEU A 88 6.20 31.67 5.97
CA LEU A 88 7.15 31.76 4.85
C LEU A 88 8.53 31.18 5.20
N LEU A 89 9.04 31.49 6.40
CA LEU A 89 10.31 30.95 6.89
C LEU A 89 10.25 29.43 7.05
N ASN A 90 9.15 28.90 7.60
CA ASN A 90 8.93 27.46 7.70
C ASN A 90 8.76 26.79 6.32
N GLY A 91 8.19 27.49 5.34
CA GLY A 91 8.16 27.03 3.94
C GLY A 91 9.57 26.86 3.36
N VAL A 92 10.50 27.76 3.68
CA VAL A 92 11.91 27.63 3.26
C VAL A 92 12.59 26.45 3.96
N THR A 93 12.37 26.24 5.26
CA THR A 93 12.94 25.08 5.98
C THR A 93 12.34 23.75 5.52
N LEU A 94 11.07 23.75 5.11
CA LEU A 94 10.38 22.62 4.49
C LEU A 94 11.02 22.25 3.14
N LEU A 95 11.28 23.24 2.28
CA LEU A 95 11.96 23.01 0.99
C LEU A 95 13.39 22.50 1.19
N ARG A 96 14.07 22.96 2.24
CA ARG A 96 15.42 22.51 2.60
C ARG A 96 15.45 21.17 3.36
N ARG A 97 14.30 20.68 3.84
CA ARG A 97 14.18 19.51 4.73
C ARG A 97 15.14 19.53 5.92
N CYS A 98 15.39 20.72 6.45
CA CYS A 98 16.26 20.97 7.60
C CYS A 98 15.66 22.13 8.42
N PRO A 99 15.40 21.96 9.73
CA PRO A 99 15.69 20.79 10.58
C PRO A 99 14.80 19.57 10.27
N GLY A 100 14.96 18.46 11.00
CA GLY A 100 14.17 17.23 10.79
C GLY A 100 12.65 17.42 10.90
N TYR A 101 11.89 16.50 10.32
CA TYR A 101 10.43 16.58 10.21
C TYR A 101 9.74 16.74 11.56
N ALA A 102 10.17 15.98 12.59
CA ALA A 102 9.52 15.98 13.89
C ALA A 102 9.56 17.38 14.53
N LEU A 103 10.72 18.04 14.46
CA LEU A 103 10.90 19.38 14.98
C LEU A 103 10.09 20.41 14.17
N GLN A 104 10.12 20.33 12.83
CA GLN A 104 9.35 21.24 11.99
C GLN A 104 7.85 21.15 12.29
N ALA A 105 7.28 19.94 12.29
CA ALA A 105 5.86 19.74 12.54
C ALA A 105 5.43 20.25 13.92
N GLN A 106 6.21 19.97 14.96
CA GLN A 106 5.91 20.43 16.33
C GLN A 106 5.99 21.95 16.46
N ILE A 107 7.03 22.58 15.89
CA ILE A 107 7.18 24.04 15.89
C ILE A 107 6.02 24.71 15.17
N GLN A 108 5.60 24.19 14.01
CA GLN A 108 4.49 24.77 13.25
C GLN A 108 3.18 24.75 14.05
N ILE A 109 2.82 23.62 14.65
CA ILE A 109 1.60 23.52 15.48
C ILE A 109 1.69 24.46 16.68
N PHE A 110 2.85 24.54 17.33
CA PHE A 110 3.05 25.45 18.46
C PHE A 110 2.89 26.92 18.04
N ILE A 111 3.47 27.32 16.91
CA ILE A 111 3.28 28.66 16.33
C ILE A 111 1.80 28.93 16.10
N ASP A 112 1.03 27.96 15.60
CA ASP A 112 -0.40 28.15 15.34
C ASP A 112 -1.20 28.38 16.61
N ILE A 113 -0.89 27.63 17.68
CA ILE A 113 -1.52 27.82 19.00
C ILE A 113 -1.28 29.25 19.51
N VAL A 114 -0.03 29.72 19.46
CA VAL A 114 0.34 31.06 19.94
C VAL A 114 -0.24 32.14 19.05
N ALA A 115 -0.08 32.05 17.73
CA ALA A 115 -0.52 33.06 16.78
C ALA A 115 -2.05 33.19 16.78
N ILE A 116 -2.78 32.08 16.68
CA ILE A 116 -4.26 32.12 16.68
C ILE A 116 -4.78 32.56 18.05
N GLY A 117 -4.14 32.16 19.15
CA GLY A 117 -4.44 32.66 20.48
C GLY A 117 -4.32 34.19 20.59
N LEU A 118 -3.20 34.75 20.11
CA LEU A 118 -2.99 36.20 20.07
C LEU A 118 -3.97 36.93 19.13
N LEU A 119 -4.32 36.34 17.99
CA LEU A 119 -5.32 36.91 17.08
C LEU A 119 -6.73 36.91 17.70
N ALA A 120 -7.09 35.84 18.42
CA ALA A 120 -8.33 35.78 19.18
C ALA A 120 -8.34 36.83 20.29
N HIS A 121 -7.25 36.95 21.06
CA HIS A 121 -7.08 37.98 22.10
C HIS A 121 -7.28 39.40 21.55
N ALA A 122 -6.56 39.74 20.48
CA ALA A 122 -6.66 41.05 19.81
C ALA A 122 -8.08 41.37 19.28
N SER A 123 -8.92 40.35 19.14
CA SER A 123 -10.27 40.41 18.59
C SER A 123 -11.38 40.27 19.65
N GLY A 124 -11.03 40.31 20.95
CA GLY A 124 -12.01 40.20 22.04
C GLY A 124 -12.14 38.81 22.66
N GLY A 125 -11.14 37.95 22.48
CA GLY A 125 -11.06 36.64 23.10
C GLY A 125 -11.80 35.54 22.32
N PRO A 126 -12.20 34.44 22.97
CA PRO A 126 -12.75 33.25 22.30
C PRO A 126 -14.11 33.50 21.63
N GLN A 127 -14.84 34.53 22.07
CA GLN A 127 -16.12 34.93 21.51
C GLN A 127 -16.00 35.53 20.10
N SER A 128 -14.81 35.98 19.69
CA SER A 128 -14.52 36.43 18.32
C SER A 128 -14.70 35.31 17.28
N GLY A 129 -14.75 34.05 17.71
CA GLY A 129 -14.82 32.88 16.86
C GLY A 129 -13.47 32.47 16.26
N LEU A 130 -12.41 33.27 16.37
CA LEU A 130 -11.09 32.94 15.81
C LEU A 130 -10.45 31.71 16.46
N SER A 131 -10.73 31.44 17.73
CA SER A 131 -10.27 30.23 18.41
C SER A 131 -10.75 28.95 17.73
N ILE A 132 -11.84 28.97 16.95
CA ILE A 132 -12.27 27.78 16.20
C ILE A 132 -11.22 27.31 15.18
N LEU A 133 -10.37 28.22 14.68
CA LEU A 133 -9.29 27.90 13.74
C LEU A 133 -8.26 26.94 14.34
N LEU A 134 -8.08 26.95 15.67
CA LEU A 134 -7.23 25.98 16.38
C LEU A 134 -7.70 24.54 16.16
N THR A 135 -8.98 24.32 15.86
CA THR A 135 -9.53 23.00 15.53
C THR A 135 -8.76 22.34 14.38
N VAL A 136 -8.45 23.11 13.34
CA VAL A 136 -7.71 22.59 12.18
C VAL A 136 -6.26 22.31 12.56
N ALA A 137 -5.65 23.17 13.40
CA ALA A 137 -4.31 22.92 13.93
C ALA A 137 -4.26 21.65 14.81
N MET A 138 -5.31 21.34 15.57
CA MET A 138 -5.39 20.12 16.37
C MET A 138 -5.60 18.88 15.52
N ALA A 139 -6.41 18.97 14.45
CA ALA A 139 -6.52 17.90 13.47
C ALA A 139 -5.17 17.63 12.79
N ALA A 140 -4.48 18.69 12.37
CA ALA A 140 -3.14 18.59 11.81
C ALA A 140 -2.13 18.02 12.81
N GLY A 141 -2.20 18.42 14.09
CA GLY A 141 -1.36 17.84 15.15
C GLY A 141 -1.59 16.34 15.33
N GLY A 142 -2.85 15.89 15.27
CA GLY A 142 -3.19 14.47 15.29
C GLY A 142 -2.67 13.68 14.07
N LEU A 143 -2.73 14.26 12.87
CA LEU A 143 -2.22 13.64 11.63
C LEU A 143 -0.69 13.67 11.51
N LEU A 144 -0.07 14.83 11.74
CA LEU A 144 1.34 15.10 11.44
C LEU A 144 2.27 14.60 12.55
N VAL A 145 1.86 14.78 13.81
CA VAL A 145 2.68 14.43 14.98
C VAL A 145 2.14 13.19 15.68
N GLY A 146 0.82 13.14 15.88
CA GLY A 146 0.11 12.01 16.48
C GLY A 146 0.49 11.69 17.94
N GLY A 147 -0.13 10.64 18.45
CA GLY A 147 0.17 10.05 19.74
C GLY A 147 0.00 11.01 20.93
N ARG A 148 0.91 10.90 21.90
CA ARG A 148 0.88 11.71 23.14
C ARG A 148 1.15 13.20 22.89
N CYS A 149 2.00 13.53 21.93
CA CYS A 149 2.33 14.92 21.63
C CYS A 149 1.12 15.68 21.07
N ALA A 150 0.28 15.04 20.25
CA ALA A 150 -0.98 15.64 19.78
C ALA A 150 -1.94 15.99 20.95
N LEU A 151 -2.02 15.13 21.97
CA LEU A 151 -2.80 15.40 23.18
C LEU A 151 -2.22 16.56 24.01
N VAL A 152 -0.89 16.69 24.07
CA VAL A 152 -0.23 17.82 24.72
C VAL A 152 -0.58 19.12 23.99
N PHE A 153 -0.57 19.15 22.66
CA PHE A 153 -1.00 20.33 21.90
C PHE A 153 -2.48 20.67 22.16
N ALA A 154 -3.37 19.68 22.21
CA ALA A 154 -4.77 19.89 22.58
C ALA A 154 -4.93 20.44 24.00
N ALA A 155 -4.11 19.98 24.95
CA ALA A 155 -4.08 20.51 26.31
C ALA A 155 -3.62 21.97 26.33
N ILE A 156 -2.50 22.29 25.67
CA ILE A 156 -1.97 23.66 25.60
C ILE A 156 -2.98 24.61 24.95
N ALA A 157 -3.58 24.21 23.82
CA ALA A 157 -4.60 24.98 23.14
C ALA A 157 -5.84 25.21 24.04
N SER A 158 -6.33 24.16 24.69
CA SER A 158 -7.49 24.25 25.60
C SER A 158 -7.18 25.17 26.79
N SER A 159 -6.00 25.03 27.41
CA SER A 159 -5.56 25.89 28.50
C SER A 159 -5.38 27.34 28.06
N ALA A 160 -4.89 27.59 26.84
CA ALA A 160 -4.75 28.94 26.30
C ALA A 160 -6.11 29.61 26.13
N VAL A 161 -7.10 28.94 25.52
CA VAL A 161 -8.44 29.51 25.33
C VAL A 161 -9.19 29.68 26.66
N LEU A 162 -9.04 28.74 27.60
CA LEU A 162 -9.59 28.89 28.97
C LEU A 162 -8.95 30.05 29.74
N GLY A 163 -7.63 30.18 29.66
CA GLY A 163 -6.89 31.28 30.28
C GLY A 163 -7.29 32.63 29.71
N GLU A 164 -7.51 32.69 28.39
CA GLU A 164 -8.02 33.89 27.71
C GLU A 164 -9.44 34.25 28.19
N GLN A 165 -10.34 33.27 28.28
CA GLN A 165 -11.70 33.50 28.80
C GLN A 165 -11.69 34.03 30.24
N PHE A 166 -10.81 33.46 31.08
CA PHE A 166 -10.62 33.92 32.45
C PHE A 166 -10.10 35.37 32.49
N PHE A 167 -9.11 35.68 31.65
CA PHE A 167 -8.51 37.02 31.57
C PHE A 167 -9.54 38.09 31.16
N VAL A 168 -10.29 37.83 30.07
CA VAL A 168 -11.33 38.76 29.57
C VAL A 168 -12.40 39.00 30.63
N GLN A 169 -12.83 37.97 31.34
CA GLN A 169 -13.80 38.12 32.42
C GLN A 169 -13.25 38.92 33.60
N HIS A 170 -12.02 38.65 34.01
CA HIS A 170 -11.40 39.36 35.12
C HIS A 170 -11.29 40.86 34.82
N LEU A 171 -10.94 41.23 33.58
CA LEU A 171 -10.91 42.62 33.14
C LEU A 171 -12.29 43.27 33.13
N ASN A 172 -13.32 42.55 32.65
CA ASN A 172 -14.66 43.11 32.51
C ASN A 172 -15.48 43.10 33.81
N ASN A 173 -15.01 42.43 34.88
CA ASN A 173 -15.73 42.23 36.14
C ASN A 173 -17.16 41.65 35.97
N VAL A 174 -17.43 40.93 34.87
CA VAL A 174 -18.73 40.34 34.58
C VAL A 174 -18.59 38.83 34.46
N PHE A 175 -19.26 38.07 35.33
CA PHE A 175 -19.30 36.63 35.23
C PHE A 175 -20.25 36.17 34.11
N ASP A 176 -19.69 35.53 33.08
CA ASP A 176 -20.44 34.89 32.01
C ASP A 176 -20.24 33.37 32.03
N GLY A 177 -21.20 32.66 32.64
CA GLY A 177 -21.20 31.19 32.68
C GLY A 177 -21.35 30.55 31.30
N ARG A 178 -21.95 31.24 30.32
CA ARG A 178 -22.09 30.71 28.95
C ARG A 178 -20.75 30.69 28.23
N GLY A 179 -19.92 31.71 28.44
CA GLY A 179 -18.56 31.78 27.91
C GLY A 179 -17.70 30.58 28.31
N TYR A 180 -17.70 30.19 29.59
CA TYR A 180 -16.98 29.00 30.05
C TYR A 180 -17.50 27.70 29.46
N THR A 181 -18.82 27.54 29.35
CA THR A 181 -19.40 26.34 28.72
C THR A 181 -18.97 26.22 27.26
N ASN A 182 -18.98 27.34 26.51
CA ASN A 182 -18.54 27.36 25.12
C ASN A 182 -17.05 27.00 24.98
N VAL A 183 -16.19 27.65 25.77
CA VAL A 183 -14.74 27.39 25.74
C VAL A 183 -14.40 25.98 26.24
N GLY A 184 -15.11 25.48 27.25
CA GLY A 184 -14.98 24.11 27.72
C GLY A 184 -15.37 23.09 26.64
N LEU A 185 -16.45 23.35 25.91
CA LEU A 185 -16.85 22.52 24.78
C LEU A 185 -15.85 22.58 23.62
N GLN A 186 -15.30 23.76 23.32
CA GLN A 186 -14.21 23.91 22.33
C GLN A 186 -12.95 23.14 22.74
N GLY A 187 -12.55 23.22 24.01
CA GLY A 187 -11.43 22.44 24.54
C GLY A 187 -11.67 20.94 24.41
N ALA A 188 -12.86 20.46 24.79
CA ALA A 188 -13.24 19.06 24.59
C ALA A 188 -13.21 18.65 23.10
N ALA A 189 -13.64 19.54 22.20
CA ALA A 189 -13.58 19.32 20.76
C ALA A 189 -12.12 19.24 20.26
N TYR A 190 -11.19 20.06 20.75
CA TYR A 190 -9.77 19.97 20.40
C TYR A 190 -9.19 18.60 20.73
N PHE A 191 -9.47 18.07 21.92
CA PHE A 191 -9.05 16.72 22.29
C PHE A 191 -9.68 15.65 21.42
N ALA A 192 -11.01 15.72 21.22
CA ALA A 192 -11.73 14.75 20.41
C ALA A 192 -11.17 14.71 18.98
N ILE A 193 -10.90 15.88 18.39
CA ILE A 193 -10.39 16.02 17.03
C ILE A 193 -8.95 15.54 16.93
N ALA A 194 -8.08 15.88 17.88
CA ALA A 194 -6.72 15.35 17.92
C ALA A 194 -6.69 13.82 18.02
N VAL A 195 -7.56 13.22 18.84
CA VAL A 195 -7.69 11.75 18.98
C VAL A 195 -8.23 11.12 17.71
N LEU A 196 -9.31 11.65 17.14
CA LEU A 196 -9.91 11.11 15.91
C LEU A 196 -8.94 11.19 14.73
N ALA A 197 -8.26 12.33 14.59
CA ALA A 197 -7.21 12.54 13.61
C ALA A 197 -6.07 11.51 13.75
N PHE A 198 -5.59 11.29 14.98
CA PHE A 198 -4.57 10.28 15.27
C PHE A 198 -5.05 8.85 14.95
N VAL A 199 -6.26 8.49 15.36
CA VAL A 199 -6.84 7.16 15.11
C VAL A 199 -7.03 6.93 13.62
N ALA A 200 -7.51 7.93 12.88
CA ALA A 200 -7.68 7.87 11.44
C ALA A 200 -6.33 7.64 10.75
N ALA A 201 -5.31 8.44 11.09
CA ALA A 201 -3.96 8.29 10.53
C ALA A 201 -3.39 6.88 10.77
N LYS A 202 -3.53 6.36 11.99
CA LYS A 202 -3.08 5.01 12.34
C LYS A 202 -3.82 3.91 11.57
N ARG A 203 -5.14 4.05 11.37
CA ARG A 203 -5.94 3.06 10.61
C ARG A 203 -5.55 3.04 9.13
N THR A 204 -5.31 4.20 8.52
CA THR A 204 -4.87 4.29 7.13
C THR A 204 -3.53 3.58 6.93
N GLU A 205 -2.57 3.77 7.84
CA GLU A 205 -1.27 3.10 7.78
C GLU A 205 -1.40 1.57 7.86
N GLN A 206 -2.23 1.05 8.77
CA GLN A 206 -2.48 -0.39 8.91
C GLN A 206 -3.16 -0.99 7.66
N SER A 207 -4.07 -0.25 7.05
CA SER A 207 -4.75 -0.67 5.83
C SER A 207 -3.78 -0.72 4.64
N ASP A 208 -2.92 0.29 4.51
CA ASP A 208 -1.89 0.34 3.46
C ASP A 208 -0.85 -0.76 3.61
N ALA A 209 -0.48 -1.13 4.84
CA ALA A 209 0.43 -2.24 5.11
C ALA A 209 -0.19 -3.59 4.68
N LEU A 210 -1.46 -3.83 5.04
CA LEU A 210 -2.18 -5.04 4.68
C LEU A 210 -2.41 -5.15 3.16
N ALA A 211 -2.74 -4.04 2.50
CA ALA A 211 -2.91 -3.99 1.05
C ALA A 211 -1.60 -4.32 0.33
N ARG A 212 -0.46 -3.78 0.80
CA ARG A 212 0.87 -4.10 0.26
C ARG A 212 1.24 -5.57 0.44
N GLN A 213 0.96 -6.16 1.60
CA GLN A 213 1.20 -7.59 1.83
C GLN A 213 0.39 -8.45 0.86
N ARG A 214 -0.92 -8.19 0.72
CA ARG A 214 -1.79 -8.91 -0.20
C ARG A 214 -1.35 -8.75 -1.67
N GLY A 215 -0.89 -7.56 -2.06
CA GLY A 215 -0.35 -7.31 -3.40
C GLY A 215 0.92 -8.10 -3.70
N ALA A 216 1.82 -8.21 -2.72
CA ALA A 216 3.03 -9.04 -2.85
C ALA A 216 2.68 -10.53 -2.95
N ASP A 217 1.75 -11.02 -2.12
CA ASP A 217 1.30 -12.41 -2.14
C ASP A 217 0.64 -12.78 -3.48
N LEU A 218 -0.19 -11.90 -4.05
CA LEU A 218 -0.79 -12.10 -5.37
C LEU A 218 0.28 -12.18 -6.47
N THR A 219 1.30 -11.32 -6.40
CA THR A 219 2.40 -11.33 -7.36
C THR A 219 3.20 -12.63 -7.27
N ASN A 220 3.51 -13.08 -6.05
CA ASN A 220 4.20 -14.34 -5.81
C ASN A 220 3.39 -15.54 -6.31
N LEU A 221 2.07 -15.56 -6.05
CA LEU A 221 1.18 -16.62 -6.55
C LEU A 221 1.11 -16.63 -8.08
N GLN A 222 1.08 -15.47 -8.74
CA GLN A 222 1.12 -15.38 -10.20
C GLN A 222 2.43 -15.92 -10.77
N GLN A 223 3.57 -15.55 -10.18
CA GLN A 223 4.89 -16.04 -10.60
C GLN A 223 5.04 -17.55 -10.37
N LEU A 224 4.62 -18.05 -9.21
CA LEU A 224 4.68 -19.46 -8.87
C LEU A 224 3.77 -20.30 -9.77
N ASN A 225 2.52 -19.89 -9.97
CA ASN A 225 1.61 -20.56 -10.91
C ASN A 225 2.16 -20.55 -12.33
N GLY A 226 2.70 -19.41 -12.79
CA GLY A 226 3.36 -19.32 -14.10
C GLY A 226 4.55 -20.28 -14.21
N HIS A 227 5.39 -20.35 -13.19
CA HIS A 227 6.56 -21.23 -13.16
C HIS A 227 6.16 -22.72 -13.14
N ILE A 228 5.16 -23.10 -12.34
CA ILE A 228 4.62 -24.47 -12.31
C ILE A 228 4.12 -24.85 -13.69
N VAL A 229 3.24 -24.05 -14.29
CA VAL A 229 2.65 -24.33 -15.60
C VAL A 229 3.72 -24.46 -16.70
N GLN A 230 4.79 -23.67 -16.63
CA GLN A 230 5.92 -23.77 -17.57
C GLN A 230 6.78 -25.03 -17.40
N HIS A 231 6.82 -25.63 -16.20
CA HIS A 231 7.64 -26.80 -15.89
C HIS A 231 6.84 -28.11 -15.78
N LEU A 232 5.52 -28.06 -15.99
CA LEU A 232 4.74 -29.27 -16.22
C LEU A 232 5.28 -29.99 -17.46
N GLN A 233 5.47 -31.31 -17.34
CA GLN A 233 5.96 -32.15 -18.46
C GLN A 233 4.90 -32.30 -19.55
N SER A 234 3.62 -32.12 -19.20
CA SER A 234 2.50 -32.10 -20.14
C SER A 234 2.40 -30.73 -20.81
N GLY A 235 2.23 -30.73 -22.14
CA GLY A 235 1.94 -29.53 -22.90
C GLY A 235 0.54 -29.02 -22.62
N ILE A 236 0.38 -27.72 -22.45
CA ILE A 236 -0.91 -27.05 -22.26
C ILE A 236 -1.03 -25.93 -23.29
N VAL A 237 -2.09 -25.96 -24.08
CA VAL A 237 -2.51 -24.87 -24.98
C VAL A 237 -3.90 -24.41 -24.56
N VAL A 238 -4.08 -23.10 -24.38
CA VAL A 238 -5.39 -22.50 -24.07
C VAL A 238 -5.85 -21.71 -25.28
N VAL A 239 -7.10 -21.94 -25.69
CA VAL A 239 -7.73 -21.25 -26.81
C VAL A 239 -9.03 -20.57 -26.41
N ASP A 240 -9.34 -19.47 -27.10
CA ASP A 240 -10.60 -18.73 -26.95
C ASP A 240 -11.71 -19.29 -27.86
N ASP A 241 -12.86 -18.63 -27.80
CA ASP A 241 -14.06 -18.92 -28.59
C ASP A 241 -13.86 -18.71 -30.10
N GLN A 242 -12.82 -17.98 -30.50
CA GLN A 242 -12.44 -17.69 -31.88
C GLN A 242 -11.33 -18.61 -32.40
N HIS A 243 -10.93 -19.63 -31.61
CA HIS A 243 -9.83 -20.56 -31.89
C HIS A 243 -8.43 -19.91 -31.88
N HIS A 244 -8.29 -18.71 -31.34
CA HIS A 244 -6.98 -18.08 -31.14
C HIS A 244 -6.29 -18.68 -29.92
N VAL A 245 -4.97 -18.83 -30.02
CA VAL A 245 -4.17 -19.35 -28.91
C VAL A 245 -3.87 -18.22 -27.94
N VAL A 246 -4.44 -18.31 -26.74
CA VAL A 246 -4.24 -17.35 -25.65
C VAL A 246 -2.88 -17.56 -25.00
N THR A 247 -2.53 -18.82 -24.74
CA THR A 247 -1.21 -19.19 -24.19
C THR A 247 -0.86 -20.63 -24.53
N ALA A 248 0.43 -20.91 -24.66
CA ALA A 248 0.97 -22.25 -24.76
C ALA A 248 2.19 -22.35 -23.83
N ASN A 249 2.22 -23.37 -22.97
CA ASN A 249 3.38 -23.59 -22.11
C ASN A 249 4.57 -24.15 -22.91
N ARG A 250 5.77 -24.14 -22.30
CA ARG A 250 7.01 -24.57 -22.98
C ARG A 250 6.96 -26.03 -23.45
N ALA A 251 6.32 -26.90 -22.67
CA ALA A 251 6.14 -28.30 -23.04
C ALA A 251 5.26 -28.44 -24.30
N ALA A 252 4.19 -27.66 -24.45
CA ALA A 252 3.36 -27.67 -25.66
C ALA A 252 4.15 -27.23 -26.89
N LEU A 253 4.93 -26.15 -26.78
CA LEU A 253 5.78 -25.68 -27.87
C LEU A 253 6.80 -26.75 -28.28
N HIS A 254 7.41 -27.44 -27.32
CA HIS A 254 8.37 -28.51 -27.59
C HIS A 254 7.71 -29.75 -28.22
N LEU A 255 6.54 -30.16 -27.73
CA LEU A 255 5.79 -31.31 -28.26
C LEU A 255 5.29 -31.04 -29.69
N LEU A 256 4.82 -29.82 -29.95
CA LEU A 256 4.32 -29.37 -31.25
C LEU A 256 5.43 -28.89 -32.21
N ASN A 257 6.70 -28.86 -31.76
CA ASN A 257 7.86 -28.39 -32.52
C ASN A 257 7.74 -26.92 -33.00
N LEU A 258 7.21 -26.04 -32.13
CA LEU A 258 7.01 -24.63 -32.38
C LEU A 258 8.06 -23.77 -31.67
N GLY A 259 8.57 -22.75 -32.34
CA GLY A 259 9.56 -21.81 -31.76
C GLY A 259 8.94 -20.69 -30.91
N ALA A 260 7.66 -20.40 -31.09
CA ALA A 260 6.92 -19.37 -30.38
C ALA A 260 5.42 -19.73 -30.31
N THR A 261 4.69 -19.07 -29.41
CA THR A 261 3.23 -19.21 -29.31
C THR A 261 2.58 -18.73 -30.61
N PRO A 262 1.89 -19.61 -31.36
CA PRO A 262 1.23 -19.23 -32.61
C PRO A 262 -0.02 -18.39 -32.32
N ALA A 263 -0.50 -17.64 -33.32
CA ALA A 263 -1.68 -16.79 -33.14
C ALA A 263 -3.00 -17.58 -33.09
N SER A 264 -3.05 -18.74 -33.75
CA SER A 264 -4.28 -19.52 -33.94
C SER A 264 -3.97 -21.01 -34.09
N LEU A 265 -4.98 -21.85 -33.82
CA LEU A 265 -4.84 -23.30 -33.84
C LEU A 265 -4.57 -23.87 -35.24
N ASP A 266 -4.99 -23.17 -36.30
CA ASP A 266 -4.68 -23.52 -37.71
C ASP A 266 -3.18 -23.46 -38.00
N VAL A 267 -2.49 -22.46 -37.42
CA VAL A 267 -1.04 -22.29 -37.53
C VAL A 267 -0.28 -23.32 -36.70
N VAL A 268 -0.89 -23.82 -35.61
CA VAL A 268 -0.32 -24.92 -34.80
C VAL A 268 -0.26 -26.21 -35.63
N SER A 269 -1.42 -26.66 -36.11
CA SER A 269 -1.57 -27.84 -36.96
C SER A 269 -3.00 -27.90 -37.48
N PRO A 270 -3.20 -28.05 -38.81
CA PRO A 270 -4.53 -28.26 -39.39
C PRO A 270 -5.24 -29.49 -38.81
N GLU A 271 -4.49 -30.56 -38.50
CA GLU A 271 -5.03 -31.80 -37.92
C GLU A 271 -5.56 -31.57 -36.50
N LEU A 272 -4.86 -30.77 -35.68
CA LEU A 272 -5.30 -30.44 -34.33
C LEU A 272 -6.57 -29.57 -34.37
N LEU A 273 -6.68 -28.65 -35.32
CA LEU A 273 -7.90 -27.85 -35.51
C LEU A 273 -9.10 -28.69 -35.91
N GLU A 274 -8.93 -29.67 -36.80
CA GLU A 274 -10.01 -30.58 -37.20
C GLU A 274 -10.51 -31.39 -36.01
N LYS A 275 -9.59 -32.02 -35.26
CA LYS A 275 -9.92 -32.78 -34.05
C LYS A 275 -10.56 -31.92 -32.96
N TYR A 276 -10.09 -30.69 -32.78
CA TYR A 276 -10.69 -29.72 -31.85
C TYR A 276 -12.14 -29.40 -32.24
N ARG A 277 -12.41 -29.09 -33.52
CA ARG A 277 -13.76 -28.81 -34.02
C ARG A 277 -14.69 -30.02 -33.90
N TYR A 278 -14.18 -31.21 -34.15
CA TYR A 278 -14.93 -32.45 -33.95
C TYR A 278 -15.35 -32.61 -32.47
N TRP A 279 -14.43 -32.39 -31.54
CA TRP A 279 -14.75 -32.40 -30.11
C TRP A 279 -15.76 -31.32 -29.71
N LEU A 280 -15.74 -30.14 -30.33
CA LEU A 280 -16.72 -29.10 -30.03
C LEU A 280 -18.17 -29.55 -30.30
N THR A 281 -18.37 -30.45 -31.27
CA THR A 281 -19.68 -31.04 -31.60
C THR A 281 -19.95 -32.35 -30.87
N HIS A 282 -18.91 -33.07 -30.43
CA HIS A 282 -19.00 -34.32 -29.67
C HIS A 282 -18.20 -34.24 -28.35
N PRO A 283 -18.66 -33.47 -27.33
CA PRO A 283 -17.86 -33.19 -26.12
C PRO A 283 -17.51 -34.41 -25.26
N ARG A 284 -18.19 -35.56 -25.49
CA ARG A 284 -17.91 -36.83 -24.80
C ARG A 284 -16.66 -37.53 -25.34
N GLU A 285 -16.20 -37.17 -26.52
CA GLU A 285 -14.97 -37.69 -27.15
C GLU A 285 -13.82 -36.70 -26.92
N ASP A 286 -13.48 -36.51 -25.64
CA ASP A 286 -12.51 -35.51 -25.17
C ASP A 286 -11.04 -35.93 -25.34
N TYR A 287 -10.80 -37.09 -25.96
CA TYR A 287 -9.48 -37.70 -26.11
C TYR A 287 -9.22 -38.09 -27.57
N THR A 288 -8.02 -37.77 -28.07
CA THR A 288 -7.57 -38.15 -29.41
C THR A 288 -6.05 -38.29 -29.45
N THR A 289 -5.51 -38.72 -30.58
CA THR A 289 -4.06 -38.81 -30.81
C THR A 289 -3.68 -37.99 -32.05
N LEU A 290 -2.49 -37.40 -31.99
CA LEU A 290 -1.80 -36.77 -33.10
C LEU A 290 -0.54 -37.57 -33.43
N ASP A 291 -0.34 -37.87 -34.71
CA ASP A 291 0.89 -38.51 -35.17
C ASP A 291 1.95 -37.44 -35.47
N ARG A 292 3.12 -37.55 -34.82
CA ARG A 292 4.24 -36.64 -35.07
C ARG A 292 4.97 -37.07 -36.32
N VAL A 293 5.47 -36.11 -37.10
CA VAL A 293 6.35 -36.36 -38.27
C VAL A 293 7.57 -37.22 -37.91
N SER A 294 8.01 -37.18 -36.65
CA SER A 294 9.12 -37.99 -36.12
C SER A 294 8.74 -39.43 -35.70
N GLY A 295 7.47 -39.84 -35.82
CA GLY A 295 6.98 -41.19 -35.50
C GLY A 295 6.46 -41.41 -34.07
N ASN A 296 6.54 -40.41 -33.19
CA ASN A 296 5.94 -40.48 -31.84
C ASN A 296 4.47 -40.06 -31.87
N ARG A 297 3.64 -40.65 -31.00
CA ARG A 297 2.24 -40.28 -30.82
C ARG A 297 2.07 -39.32 -29.64
N ILE A 298 1.36 -38.23 -29.88
CA ILE A 298 0.98 -37.27 -28.84
C ILE A 298 -0.48 -37.51 -28.49
N GLN A 299 -0.75 -37.81 -27.23
CA GLN A 299 -2.10 -37.88 -26.70
C GLN A 299 -2.61 -36.46 -26.48
N VAL A 300 -3.83 -36.20 -26.94
CA VAL A 300 -4.48 -34.89 -26.83
C VAL A 300 -5.77 -35.05 -26.05
N ARG A 301 -5.93 -34.22 -25.01
CA ARG A 301 -7.17 -34.15 -24.24
C ARG A 301 -7.72 -32.73 -24.25
N PHE A 302 -9.02 -32.61 -24.47
CA PHE A 302 -9.72 -31.33 -24.52
C PHE A 302 -10.57 -31.12 -23.27
N THR A 303 -10.59 -29.90 -22.73
CA THR A 303 -11.45 -29.56 -21.60
C THR A 303 -11.97 -28.13 -21.77
N ARG A 304 -13.29 -27.92 -21.66
CA ARG A 304 -13.86 -26.57 -21.64
C ARG A 304 -13.93 -26.03 -20.22
N PHE A 305 -13.72 -24.73 -20.08
CA PHE A 305 -13.95 -24.03 -18.82
C PHE A 305 -14.42 -22.59 -19.09
N ALA A 306 -15.27 -22.06 -18.22
CA ALA A 306 -15.72 -20.68 -18.29
C ALA A 306 -14.88 -19.82 -17.32
N ALA A 307 -14.39 -18.68 -17.79
CA ALA A 307 -13.68 -17.71 -16.96
C ALA A 307 -14.12 -16.28 -17.28
N ALA A 308 -14.55 -15.53 -16.25
CA ALA A 308 -14.87 -14.09 -16.32
C ALA A 308 -15.71 -13.69 -17.56
N SER A 309 -16.75 -14.48 -17.86
CA SER A 309 -17.71 -14.26 -18.95
C SER A 309 -17.26 -14.67 -20.37
N ARG A 310 -16.17 -15.42 -20.52
CA ARG A 310 -15.77 -16.06 -21.79
C ARG A 310 -15.54 -17.56 -21.61
N ASP A 311 -15.87 -18.31 -22.65
CA ASP A 311 -15.57 -19.74 -22.73
C ASP A 311 -14.17 -19.94 -23.30
N TYR A 312 -13.39 -20.76 -22.62
CA TYR A 312 -12.06 -21.17 -23.07
C TYR A 312 -12.02 -22.69 -23.20
N ALA A 313 -11.11 -23.18 -24.03
CA ALA A 313 -10.75 -24.58 -24.05
C ALA A 313 -9.27 -24.77 -23.72
N MET A 314 -8.99 -25.75 -22.89
CA MET A 314 -7.66 -26.22 -22.55
C MET A 314 -7.38 -27.52 -23.33
N ILE A 315 -6.24 -27.55 -24.01
CA ILE A 315 -5.75 -28.68 -24.78
C ILE A 315 -4.50 -29.20 -24.07
N PHE A 316 -4.59 -30.39 -23.49
CA PHE A 316 -3.47 -31.09 -22.87
C PHE A 316 -2.80 -31.99 -23.90
N LEU A 317 -1.47 -31.98 -23.92
CA LEU A 317 -0.62 -32.72 -24.85
C LEU A 317 0.38 -33.56 -24.04
N GLU A 318 0.41 -34.87 -24.27
CA GLU A 318 1.33 -35.78 -23.57
C GLU A 318 2.03 -36.72 -24.57
N ASP A 319 3.34 -36.94 -24.39
CA ASP A 319 4.10 -37.90 -25.20
C ASP A 319 4.03 -39.30 -24.57
N ASP A 320 3.35 -40.22 -25.26
CA ASP A 320 3.12 -41.59 -24.81
C ASP A 320 4.42 -42.43 -24.76
N ALA A 321 5.43 -42.08 -25.58
CA ALA A 321 6.67 -42.84 -25.68
C ALA A 321 7.57 -42.66 -24.45
N LEU A 322 7.66 -41.44 -23.93
CA LEU A 322 8.49 -41.10 -22.76
C LEU A 322 7.90 -41.64 -21.44
N TYR A 323 6.57 -41.68 -21.34
CA TYR A 323 5.88 -42.24 -20.18
C TYR A 323 6.04 -43.76 -20.13
N ASN A 324 5.75 -44.47 -21.23
CA ASN A 324 5.86 -45.93 -21.29
C ASN A 324 7.30 -46.40 -21.10
N GLN A 325 8.31 -45.71 -21.64
CA GLN A 325 9.71 -46.09 -21.45
C GLN A 325 10.15 -46.02 -19.98
N ARG A 326 9.65 -45.05 -19.20
CA ARG A 326 9.92 -44.95 -17.75
C ARG A 326 9.22 -46.05 -16.97
N VAL A 327 7.96 -46.36 -17.31
CA VAL A 327 7.21 -47.46 -16.70
C VAL A 327 7.88 -48.81 -17.00
N GLN A 328 8.30 -49.06 -18.24
CA GLN A 328 9.04 -50.27 -18.62
C GLN A 328 10.35 -50.38 -17.85
N ARG A 329 11.13 -49.29 -17.75
CA ARG A 329 12.39 -49.27 -16.98
C ARG A 329 12.17 -49.52 -15.50
N SER A 330 11.14 -48.93 -14.90
CA SER A 330 10.80 -49.17 -13.49
C SER A 330 10.40 -50.63 -13.25
N LYS A 331 9.60 -51.22 -14.15
CA LYS A 331 9.25 -52.65 -14.14
C LYS A 331 10.49 -53.54 -14.25
N LEU A 332 11.38 -53.27 -15.19
CA LEU A 332 12.62 -54.04 -15.37
C LEU A 332 13.60 -53.89 -14.19
N ALA A 333 13.70 -52.69 -13.60
CA ALA A 333 14.53 -52.47 -12.40
C ALA A 333 13.97 -53.20 -11.17
N SER A 334 12.63 -53.22 -11.03
CA SER A 334 11.95 -53.94 -9.96
C SER A 334 12.06 -55.45 -10.14
N LEU A 335 11.92 -55.93 -11.39
CA LEU A 335 12.12 -57.33 -11.75
C LEU A 335 13.57 -57.76 -11.50
N GLY A 336 14.56 -56.96 -11.92
CA GLY A 336 15.98 -57.24 -11.69
C GLY A 336 16.36 -57.32 -10.20
N ARG A 337 15.78 -56.45 -9.36
CA ARG A 337 15.93 -56.54 -7.90
C ARG A 337 15.29 -57.80 -7.33
N LEU A 338 14.10 -58.17 -7.79
CA LEU A 338 13.41 -59.38 -7.34
C LEU A 338 14.18 -60.64 -7.77
N THR A 339 14.66 -60.69 -9.01
CA THR A 339 15.47 -61.81 -9.52
C THR A 339 16.80 -61.93 -8.79
N ALA A 340 17.46 -60.81 -8.48
CA ALA A 340 18.68 -60.81 -7.68
C ALA A 340 18.43 -61.28 -6.23
N SER A 341 17.29 -60.90 -5.62
CA SER A 341 16.87 -61.36 -4.29
C SER A 341 16.60 -62.87 -4.29
N ILE A 342 15.84 -63.38 -5.27
CA ILE A 342 15.53 -64.81 -5.42
C ILE A 342 16.81 -65.61 -5.70
N ALA A 343 17.72 -65.10 -6.53
CA ALA A 343 19.00 -65.74 -6.78
C ALA A 343 19.87 -65.83 -5.51
N HIS A 344 19.84 -64.79 -4.68
CA HIS A 344 20.51 -64.81 -3.37
C HIS A 344 19.88 -65.83 -2.40
N GLU A 345 18.54 -65.93 -2.36
CA GLU A 345 17.83 -66.88 -1.50
C GLU A 345 17.94 -68.34 -1.95
N ILE A 346 18.07 -68.62 -3.26
CA ILE A 346 18.32 -69.97 -3.78
C ILE A 346 19.78 -70.41 -3.54
N ARG A 347 20.74 -69.47 -3.54
CA ARG A 347 22.16 -69.78 -3.28
C ARG A 347 22.43 -70.12 -1.81
N ASN A 348 21.62 -69.62 -0.89
CA ASN A 348 21.76 -69.87 0.55
C ASN A 348 21.59 -71.35 0.96
N PRO A 349 20.56 -72.10 0.53
CA PRO A 349 20.46 -73.53 0.81
C PRO A 349 21.54 -74.35 0.09
N LEU A 350 21.95 -73.96 -1.13
CA LEU A 350 23.03 -74.64 -1.87
C LEU A 350 24.41 -74.48 -1.22
N SER A 351 24.66 -73.36 -0.54
CA SER A 351 25.90 -73.15 0.23
C SER A 351 25.90 -73.92 1.56
N ALA A 352 24.71 -74.19 2.12
CA ALA A 352 24.55 -75.02 3.32
C ALA A 352 24.64 -76.54 3.03
N VAL A 353 24.28 -76.98 1.82
CA VAL A 353 24.36 -78.41 1.41
C VAL A 353 25.78 -78.82 0.97
N ASN A 354 26.61 -77.89 0.50
CA ASN A 354 28.00 -78.19 0.12
C ASN A 354 28.99 -78.21 1.30
N HIS A 355 28.54 -77.85 2.51
CA HIS A 355 29.34 -77.84 3.74
C HIS A 355 28.90 -78.90 4.77
N ALA A 356 28.05 -79.86 4.37
CA ALA A 356 27.62 -81.00 5.17
C ALA A 356 28.30 -82.29 4.72
#